data_AF-A0AAN5CI85-F1
#
_entry.id   AF-A0AAN5CI85-F1
#
_cell.length_a   1.000
_cell.length_b   1.000
_cell.length_c   1.000
_cell.angle_alpha   90.00
_cell.angle_beta   90.00
_cell.angle_gamma   90.00
#
_symmetry.space_group_name_H-M   'P 1'
#
loop_
_entity.id
_entity.type
_entity.pdbx_description
1 polymer ?
#
loop_
_entity_poly.entity_id
_entity_poly.type
_entity_poly.pdbx_seq_one_letter_code
_entity_poly.pdbx_strand_id
1 'polypeptide(L)'
;VEIVTLVVTYLTSIISILSIPLMIFILRVISRGNCSSVANTAFFTFCKVALAADILSLLTTLLLIKIPSLGWFVHFYTANDAPKRIFYFLNWATRIMQGFSSTYICINRSTAVLFPFVHPHVSA
;
A
#
# COMPACT_ATOMS: atom_id res chain seq x y z
N VAL A 1 -0.95 -30.44 5.00
CA VAL A 1 -0.91 -29.01 5.43
C VAL A 1 0.31 -28.31 4.84
N GLU A 2 1.50 -28.90 4.93
CA GLU A 2 2.76 -28.32 4.46
C GLU A 2 2.79 -27.97 2.96
N ILE A 3 2.31 -28.85 2.09
CA ILE A 3 2.24 -28.60 0.64
C ILE A 3 1.34 -27.40 0.33
N VAL A 4 0.20 -27.30 1.02
CA VAL A 4 -0.75 -26.18 0.84
C VAL A 4 -0.11 -24.87 1.27
N THR A 5 0.55 -24.84 2.42
CA THR A 5 1.25 -23.64 2.91
C THR A 5 2.39 -23.21 2.01
N LEU A 6 3.11 -24.17 1.43
CA LEU A 6 4.18 -23.91 0.48
C LEU A 6 3.63 -23.26 -0.81
N VAL A 7 2.60 -23.87 -1.40
CA VAL A 7 1.94 -23.36 -2.62
C VAL A 7 1.37 -21.96 -2.39
N VAL A 8 0.66 -21.73 -1.28
CA VAL A 8 0.13 -20.40 -0.93
C VAL A 8 1.28 -19.39 -0.77
N THR A 9 2.39 -19.79 -0.17
CA THR A 9 3.54 -18.91 0.03
C THR A 9 4.18 -18.49 -1.29
N TYR A 10 4.36 -19.43 -2.23
CA TYR A 10 4.89 -19.12 -3.56
C TYR A 10 3.94 -18.23 -4.37
N LEU A 11 2.65 -18.59 -4.45
CA LEU A 11 1.66 -17.80 -5.20
C LEU A 11 1.57 -16.36 -4.68
N THR A 12 1.47 -16.18 -3.37
CA THR A 12 1.38 -14.83 -2.77
C THR A 12 2.68 -14.03 -2.94
N SER A 13 3.85 -14.68 -2.93
CA SER A 13 5.13 -14.02 -3.24
C SER A 13 5.19 -13.54 -4.69
N ILE A 14 4.76 -14.36 -5.66
CA ILE A 14 4.72 -13.98 -7.08
C ILE A 14 3.80 -12.78 -7.28
N ILE A 15 2.59 -12.82 -6.72
CA ILE A 15 1.65 -11.70 -6.79
C ILE A 15 2.26 -10.44 -6.19
N SER A 16 2.92 -10.54 -5.04
CA SER A 16 3.54 -9.39 -4.36
C SER A 16 4.66 -8.77 -5.19
N ILE A 17 5.54 -9.59 -5.77
CA ILE A 17 6.67 -9.15 -6.60
C ILE A 17 6.18 -8.46 -7.87
N LEU A 18 5.10 -8.95 -8.50
CA LEU A 18 4.50 -8.32 -9.66
C LEU A 18 3.72 -7.04 -9.32
N SER A 19 3.12 -6.98 -8.12
CA SER A 19 2.31 -5.84 -7.70
C SER A 19 3.15 -4.61 -7.37
N ILE A 20 4.34 -4.77 -6.80
CA ILE A 20 5.24 -3.66 -6.45
C ILE A 20 5.62 -2.77 -7.65
N PRO A 21 6.16 -3.28 -8.78
CA PRO A 21 6.52 -2.44 -9.91
C PRO A 21 5.30 -1.76 -10.52
N LEU A 22 4.15 -2.44 -10.54
CA LEU A 22 2.89 -1.86 -11.00
C LEU A 22 2.45 -0.68 -10.11
N MET A 23 2.48 -0.85 -8.79
CA MET A 23 2.13 0.23 -7.85
C MET A 23 3.11 1.40 -7.92
N ILE A 24 4.41 1.14 -8.06
CA ILE A 24 5.42 2.18 -8.27
C ILE A 24 5.16 2.93 -9.58
N PHE A 25 4.80 2.21 -10.65
CA PHE A 25 4.45 2.82 -11.93
C PHE A 25 3.23 3.73 -11.80
N ILE A 26 2.15 3.26 -11.16
CA ILE A 26 0.95 4.07 -10.90
C ILE A 26 1.29 5.31 -10.07
N LEU A 27 2.08 5.15 -9.00
CA LEU A 27 2.52 6.26 -8.16
C LEU A 27 3.31 7.31 -8.96
N ARG A 28 4.19 6.87 -9.87
CA ARG A 28 4.93 7.76 -10.77
C ARG A 28 4.01 8.50 -11.74
N VAL A 29 3.04 7.80 -12.33
CA VAL A 29 2.07 8.42 -13.26
C VAL A 29 1.26 9.48 -12.53
N ILE A 30 0.71 9.17 -11.36
CA ILE A 30 -0.07 10.11 -10.54
C ILE A 30 0.79 11.30 -10.09
N SER A 31 2.05 11.07 -9.75
CA SER A 31 2.96 12.15 -9.31
C SER A 31 3.35 13.08 -10.46
N ARG A 32 3.29 12.62 -11.71
CA ARG A 32 3.57 13.43 -12.91
C ARG A 32 2.32 14.12 -13.48
N GLY A 33 1.13 13.66 -13.13
CA GLY A 33 -0.11 14.31 -13.52
C GLY A 33 -0.25 15.67 -12.84
N ASN A 34 -0.19 16.76 -13.59
CA ASN A 34 -0.47 18.09 -13.08
C ASN A 34 -1.94 18.18 -12.66
N CYS A 35 -2.18 18.26 -11.36
CA CYS A 35 -3.52 18.35 -10.78
C CYS A 35 -3.89 19.83 -10.62
N SER A 36 -4.38 20.46 -11.69
CA SER A 36 -4.67 21.90 -11.75
C SER A 36 -5.81 22.41 -10.85
N SER A 37 -6.50 21.56 -10.08
CA SER A 37 -7.61 21.98 -9.19
C SER A 37 -7.33 21.61 -7.74
N VAL A 38 -7.50 22.57 -6.83
CA VAL A 38 -7.25 22.45 -5.37
C VAL A 38 -8.02 21.27 -4.74
N ALA A 39 -9.25 21.02 -5.18
CA ALA A 39 -10.06 19.87 -4.73
C ALA A 39 -9.50 18.53 -5.24
N ASN A 40 -8.93 18.51 -6.44
CA ASN A 40 -8.23 17.34 -6.96
C ASN A 40 -6.89 17.12 -6.22
N THR A 41 -6.20 18.18 -5.79
CA THR A 41 -4.92 18.07 -5.09
C THR A 41 -5.02 17.25 -3.79
N ALA A 42 -6.09 17.43 -3.00
CA ALA A 42 -6.32 16.65 -1.78
C ALA A 42 -6.57 15.17 -2.10
N PHE A 43 -7.45 14.87 -3.05
CA PHE A 43 -7.74 13.51 -3.51
C PHE A 43 -6.47 12.78 -3.98
N PHE A 44 -5.69 13.40 -4.87
CA PHE A 44 -4.45 12.82 -5.38
C PHE A 44 -3.40 12.67 -4.28
N THR A 45 -3.40 13.53 -3.27
CA THR A 45 -2.51 13.40 -2.11
C THR A 45 -2.86 12.17 -1.28
N PHE A 46 -4.15 11.97 -0.95
CA PHE A 46 -4.58 10.75 -0.24
C PHE A 46 -4.32 9.48 -1.06
N CYS A 47 -4.52 9.52 -2.38
CA CYS A 47 -4.17 8.40 -3.27
C CYS A 47 -2.66 8.10 -3.27
N LYS A 48 -1.80 9.12 -3.27
CA LYS A 48 -0.33 8.93 -3.18
C LYS A 48 0.07 8.31 -1.84
N VAL A 49 -0.51 8.78 -0.73
CA VAL A 49 -0.25 8.25 0.61
C VAL A 49 -0.73 6.80 0.73
N ALA A 50 -1.91 6.48 0.20
CA ALA A 50 -2.43 5.11 0.16
C ALA A 50 -1.49 4.17 -0.61
N LEU A 51 -1.08 4.57 -1.82
CA LEU A 51 -0.16 3.78 -2.66
C LEU A 51 1.21 3.61 -2.00
N ALA A 52 1.73 4.64 -1.32
CA ALA A 52 2.98 4.53 -0.58
C ALA A 52 2.87 3.55 0.60
N ALA A 53 1.75 3.57 1.33
CA ALA A 53 1.48 2.62 2.41
C ALA A 53 1.34 1.18 1.89
N ASP A 54 0.71 0.98 0.72
CA ASP A 54 0.59 -0.32 0.06
C ASP A 54 1.96 -0.88 -0.33
N ILE A 55 2.80 -0.06 -0.98
CA ILE A 55 4.17 -0.45 -1.34
C ILE A 55 4.98 -0.81 -0.10
N LEU A 56 4.92 0.02 0.96
CA LEU A 56 5.62 -0.25 2.21
C LEU A 56 5.15 -1.56 2.86
N SER A 57 3.84 -1.83 2.84
CA SER A 57 3.26 -3.06 3.37
C SER A 57 3.75 -4.30 2.62
N LEU A 58 3.77 -4.25 1.28
CA LEU A 58 4.27 -5.34 0.44
C LEU A 58 5.78 -5.57 0.63
N LEU A 59 6.58 -4.50 0.69
CA LEU A 59 8.02 -4.60 0.94
C LEU A 59 8.31 -5.22 2.31
N THR A 60 7.63 -4.75 3.35
CA THR A 60 7.79 -5.25 4.71
C THR A 60 7.44 -6.74 4.79
N THR A 61 6.35 -7.15 4.12
CA THR A 61 5.91 -8.55 4.07
C THR A 61 6.90 -9.43 3.31
N LEU A 62 7.40 -8.97 2.16
CA LEU A 62 8.39 -9.71 1.39
C LEU A 62 9.70 -9.88 2.17
N LEU A 63 10.24 -8.78 2.69
CA LEU A 63 11.54 -8.78 3.36
C LEU A 63 11.51 -9.54 4.67
N LEU A 64 10.52 -9.29 5.53
CA LEU A 64 10.54 -9.77 6.92
C LEU A 64 9.77 -11.08 7.15
N ILE A 65 8.90 -11.51 6.22
CA ILE A 65 8.20 -12.80 6.30
C ILE A 65 8.64 -13.74 5.18
N LYS A 66 8.53 -13.30 3.91
CA LYS A 66 8.67 -14.23 2.79
C LYS A 66 10.10 -14.74 2.63
N ILE A 67 11.10 -13.87 2.71
CA ILE A 67 12.51 -14.27 2.68
C ILE A 67 12.85 -15.31 3.76
N PRO A 68 12.57 -15.09 5.07
CA PRO A 68 12.84 -16.11 6.08
C PRO A 68 12.02 -17.39 5.90
N SER A 69 10.79 -17.30 5.37
CA SER A 69 9.97 -18.50 5.09
C SER A 69 10.53 -19.40 3.99
N LEU A 70 11.37 -18.86 3.10
CA LEU A 70 12.08 -19.61 2.06
C LEU A 70 13.42 -20.19 2.56
N GLY A 71 13.73 -20.03 3.85
CA GLY A 71 14.98 -20.51 4.44
C GLY A 71 16.15 -19.54 4.32
N TRP A 72 15.92 -18.31 3.83
CA TRP A 72 16.98 -17.32 3.65
C TRP A 72 17.20 -16.51 4.92
N PHE A 73 18.47 -16.35 5.33
CA PHE A 73 18.88 -15.57 6.51
C PHE A 73 18.19 -15.98 7.84
N VAL A 74 17.70 -17.21 7.95
CA VAL A 74 16.92 -17.68 9.12
C VAL A 74 17.66 -17.42 10.43
N HIS A 75 18.97 -17.69 10.48
CA HIS A 75 19.79 -17.44 11.67
C HIS A 75 19.76 -15.99 12.15
N PHE A 76 19.68 -15.01 11.23
CA PHE A 76 19.57 -13.60 11.60
C PHE A 76 18.19 -13.27 12.17
N TYR A 77 17.13 -13.83 11.57
CA TYR A 77 15.74 -13.63 11.99
C TYR A 77 15.38 -14.36 13.29
N THR A 78 16.07 -15.46 13.62
CA THR A 78 15.86 -16.21 14.86
C THR A 78 16.76 -15.77 16.00
N ALA A 79 17.97 -15.24 15.71
CA ALA A 79 18.88 -14.74 16.74
C ALA A 79 18.45 -13.40 17.35
N ASN A 80 17.70 -12.58 16.60
CA ASN A 80 17.28 -11.25 17.04
C ASN A 80 15.75 -11.09 16.97
N ASP A 81 15.15 -10.52 18.01
CA ASP A 81 13.71 -10.19 18.03
C ASP A 81 13.36 -8.92 17.23
N ALA A 82 14.37 -8.10 16.89
CA ALA A 82 14.17 -6.82 16.24
C ALA A 82 13.37 -6.90 14.91
N PRO A 83 13.68 -7.82 13.96
CA PRO A 83 12.96 -7.90 12.69
C PRO A 83 11.48 -8.23 12.88
N LYS A 84 11.15 -9.09 13.85
CA LYS A 84 9.79 -9.45 14.21
C LYS A 84 9.02 -8.25 14.77
N ARG A 85 9.62 -7.48 15.68
CA ARG A 85 9.01 -6.26 16.24
C ARG A 85 8.76 -5.21 15.17
N ILE A 86 9.75 -4.97 14.30
CA ILE A 86 9.65 -4.04 13.17
C ILE A 86 8.52 -4.47 12.23
N PHE A 87 8.45 -5.77 11.90
CA PHE A 87 7.38 -6.32 11.07
C PHE A 87 5.99 -6.01 11.65
N TYR A 88 5.76 -6.35 12.93
CA TYR A 88 4.45 -6.13 13.55
C TYR A 88 4.08 -4.64 13.59
N PHE A 89 5.03 -3.78 13.96
CA PHE A 89 4.82 -2.33 13.99
C PHE A 89 4.42 -1.80 12.61
N LEU A 90 5.22 -2.09 11.58
CA LEU A 90 4.97 -1.61 10.23
C LEU A 90 3.67 -2.20 9.65
N ASN A 91 3.41 -3.48 9.85
CA ASN A 91 2.19 -4.13 9.35
C ASN A 91 0.91 -3.56 9.98
N TRP A 92 0.95 -3.23 11.28
CA TRP A 92 -0.18 -2.55 11.92
C TRP A 92 -0.32 -1.11 11.45
N ALA A 93 0.79 -0.36 11.39
CA ALA A 93 0.78 1.02 10.94
C ALA A 93 0.24 1.17 9.51
N THR A 94 0.72 0.35 8.56
CA THR A 94 0.28 0.40 7.16
C THR A 94 -1.20 0.05 7.00
N ARG A 95 -1.71 -0.95 7.73
CA ARG A 95 -3.15 -1.31 7.71
C ARG A 95 -4.04 -0.16 8.17
N ILE A 96 -3.64 0.53 9.24
CA ILE A 96 -4.37 1.69 9.74
C ILE A 96 -4.34 2.83 8.71
N MET A 97 -3.17 3.10 8.12
CA MET A 97 -3.03 4.12 7.06
C MET A 97 -3.88 3.80 5.84
N GLN A 98 -3.92 2.54 5.40
CA GLN A 98 -4.77 2.08 4.30
C GLN A 98 -6.25 2.31 4.61
N GLY A 99 -6.69 1.90 5.81
CA GLY A 99 -8.07 2.10 6.27
C GLY A 99 -8.49 3.56 6.22
N PHE A 100 -7.71 4.45 6.86
CA PHE A 100 -8.00 5.88 6.83
C PHE A 100 -7.98 6.46 5.42
N SER A 101 -6.97 6.14 4.61
CA SER A 101 -6.84 6.68 3.26
C SER A 101 -8.03 6.27 2.38
N SER A 102 -8.46 5.01 2.44
CA SER A 102 -9.64 4.54 1.73
C SER A 102 -10.92 5.26 2.19
N THR A 103 -11.09 5.47 3.50
CA THR A 103 -12.23 6.22 4.03
C THR A 103 -12.23 7.67 3.53
N TYR A 104 -11.10 8.37 3.57
CA TYR A 104 -11.00 9.75 3.07
C TYR A 104 -11.27 9.85 1.57
N ILE A 105 -10.77 8.91 0.77
CA ILE A 105 -11.06 8.83 -0.67
C ILE A 105 -12.57 8.66 -0.91
N CYS A 106 -13.23 7.78 -0.15
CA CYS A 106 -14.68 7.59 -0.24
C CYS A 106 -15.44 8.85 0.16
N ILE A 107 -15.11 9.46 1.29
CA ILE A 107 -15.75 10.71 1.73
C ILE A 107 -15.59 11.80 0.68
N ASN A 108 -14.38 12.00 0.17
CA ASN A 108 -14.11 13.02 -0.85
C ASN A 108 -14.95 12.79 -2.13
N ARG A 109 -15.12 11.54 -2.56
CA ARG A 109 -15.99 11.19 -3.69
C ARG A 109 -17.47 11.41 -3.37
N SER A 110 -17.92 11.00 -2.18
CA SER A 110 -19.30 11.21 -1.73
C SER A 110 -19.65 12.69 -1.65
N THR A 111 -18.75 13.52 -1.11
CA THR A 111 -18.95 14.98 -1.06
C THR A 111 -19.01 15.60 -2.44
N ALA A 112 -18.17 15.16 -3.39
CA ALA A 112 -18.21 15.62 -4.77
C ALA A 112 -19.54 15.28 -5.48
N VAL A 113 -20.15 14.14 -5.17
CA VAL A 113 -21.44 13.71 -5.74
C VAL A 113 -22.62 14.40 -5.06
N LEU A 114 -22.61 14.52 -3.73
CA LEU A 114 -23.73 15.07 -2.94
C LEU A 114 -23.78 16.60 -2.96
N PHE A 115 -22.63 17.26 -3.09
CA PHE A 115 -22.52 18.73 -3.08
C PHE A 115 -21.78 19.25 -4.32
N PRO A 116 -22.34 19.05 -5.53
CA PRO A 116 -21.68 19.40 -6.79
C PRO A 116 -21.47 20.91 -6.97
N PHE A 117 -22.22 21.76 -6.26
CA PHE A 117 -22.11 23.23 -6.34
C PHE A 117 -21.04 23.82 -5.40
N VAL A 118 -20.53 23.04 -4.43
CA VAL A 118 -19.46 23.46 -3.49
C VAL A 118 -18.09 23.00 -4.00
N HIS A 119 -18.04 21.91 -4.77
CA HIS A 119 -16.87 21.54 -5.55
C HIS A 119 -16.82 22.40 -6.82
N PRO A 120 -15.81 23.27 -6.99
CA PRO A 120 -15.73 24.08 -8.19
C PRO A 120 -15.73 23.17 -9.41
N HIS A 121 -16.68 23.41 -10.31
CA HIS A 121 -16.79 22.74 -11.61
C HIS A 121 -15.40 22.64 -12.23
N VAL A 122 -14.93 21.40 -12.40
CA VAL A 122 -13.95 21.09 -13.45
C VAL A 122 -14.73 21.20 -14.75
N SER A 123 -14.98 22.42 -15.19
CA SER A 123 -15.36 22.70 -16.57
C SER A 123 -14.14 22.44 -17.44
N ALA A 124 -14.39 21.60 -18.44
CA ALA A 124 -13.52 21.10 -19.52
C ALA A 124 -12.37 22.03 -19.95
#